data_AF-A0A537Y7J8-F1
#
_entry.id   AF-A0A537Y7J8-F1
#
_cell.length_a   1.000
_cell.length_b   1.000
_cell.length_c   1.000
_cell.angle_alpha   90.00
_cell.angle_beta   90.00
_cell.angle_gamma   90.00
#
_symmetry.space_group_name_H-M   'P 1'
#
loop_
_entity.id
_entity.type
_entity.pdbx_description
1 polymer ?
#
loop_
_entity_poly.entity_id
_entity_poly.type
_entity_poly.pdbx_seq_one_letter_code
_entity_poly.pdbx_strand_id
1 'polypeptide(L)' 'MTQREQPPGQRVVLARKTPDSMVRFQWTGAEPEGLDSTEFAVSCGAVWEGDELVTHNLLAFEHNVLHSVDGFLEDSD' A
#
# COMPACT_ATOMS: atom_id res chain seq x y z
N MET A 1 -26.47 -15.05 3.63
CA MET A 1 -25.37 -14.39 2.89
C MET A 1 -24.09 -14.72 3.63
N THR A 2 -23.40 -15.78 3.19
CA THR A 2 -22.20 -16.28 3.86
C THR A 2 -21.09 -15.25 3.71
N GLN A 3 -20.70 -14.61 4.81
CA GLN A 3 -19.46 -13.83 4.88
C GLN A 3 -18.35 -14.77 4.42
N ARG A 4 -17.78 -14.49 3.24
CA ARG A 4 -16.59 -15.18 2.77
C ARG A 4 -15.47 -14.70 3.67
N GLU A 5 -15.16 -15.51 4.68
CA GLU A 5 -13.92 -15.40 5.44
C GLU A 5 -12.80 -15.56 4.40
N GLN A 6 -12.31 -14.43 3.89
CA GLN A 6 -11.10 -14.45 3.07
C GLN A 6 -10.00 -15.03 3.98
N PRO A 7 -9.18 -15.98 3.50
CA PRO A 7 -8.05 -16.48 4.29
C PRO A 7 -7.25 -15.28 4.79
N PRO A 8 -6.67 -15.32 6.01
CA PRO A 8 -5.95 -14.18 6.58
C PRO A 8 -4.92 -13.76 5.54
N GLY A 9 -5.22 -12.65 4.87
CA GLY A 9 -4.51 -12.27 3.68
C GLY A 9 -3.06 -12.02 4.08
N GLN A 10 -2.15 -12.55 3.27
CA GLN A 10 -0.75 -12.60 3.60
C GLN A 10 -0.26 -11.20 3.99
N ARG A 11 0.21 -11.04 5.24
CA ARG A 11 0.78 -9.78 5.72
C ARG A 11 2.05 -9.52 4.94
N VAL A 12 2.05 -8.46 4.14
CA VAL A 12 3.20 -8.02 3.35
C VAL A 12 3.63 -6.65 3.88
N VAL A 13 4.91 -6.54 4.24
CA VAL A 13 5.51 -5.26 4.65
C VAL A 13 5.95 -4.53 3.40
N LEU A 14 5.33 -3.38 3.12
CA LEU A 14 5.62 -2.52 1.97
C LEU A 14 6.78 -1.57 2.29
N ALA A 15 6.77 -0.96 3.47
CA ALA A 15 7.81 -0.01 3.89
C ALA A 15 8.15 -0.16 5.37
N ARG A 16 9.28 0.40 5.77
CA ARG A 16 9.68 0.53 7.17
C ARG A 16 10.15 1.94 7.45
N LYS A 17 9.82 2.51 8.61
CA LYS A 17 10.40 3.76 9.08
C LYS A 17 11.87 3.52 9.42
N THR A 18 12.71 4.47 9.04
CA THR A 18 14.15 4.42 9.30
C THR A 18 14.51 5.65 10.15
N PRO A 19 14.28 5.60 11.47
CA PRO A 19 14.45 6.75 12.36
C PRO A 19 15.90 7.26 12.42
N ASP A 20 16.88 6.38 12.19
CA ASP A 20 18.32 6.71 12.17
C ASP A 20 18.83 7.19 10.80
N SER A 21 17.96 7.30 9.79
CA SER A 21 18.35 7.66 8.42
C SER A 21 17.84 9.03 8.02
N MET A 22 18.52 9.68 7.06
CA MET A 22 18.04 10.94 6.47
C MET A 22 16.70 10.77 5.72
N VAL A 23 16.36 9.54 5.36
CA VAL A 23 15.10 9.19 4.71
C VAL A 23 14.09 8.79 5.78
N ARG A 24 12.85 9.33 5.71
CA ARG A 24 11.81 9.10 6.73
C ARG A 24 11.29 7.66 6.74
N PHE A 25 11.43 6.95 5.62
CA PHE A 25 11.05 5.55 5.47
C PHE A 25 11.86 4.92 4.33
N GLN A 26 11.90 3.59 4.30
CA GLN A 26 12.51 2.80 3.26
C GLN A 26 11.51 1.75 2.78
N TRP A 27 11.30 1.71 1.47
CA TRP A 27 10.55 0.67 0.79
C TRP A 27 11.28 -0.68 0.88
N THR A 28 10.54 -1.77 1.02
CA THR A 28 11.12 -3.12 1.22
C THR A 28 11.40 -3.87 -0.09
N GLY A 29 10.93 -3.34 -1.23
CA GLY A 29 10.89 -4.03 -2.52
C GLY A 29 9.64 -4.88 -2.73
N ALA A 30 8.71 -4.88 -1.77
CA ALA A 30 7.42 -5.57 -1.88
C ALA A 30 6.28 -4.61 -2.32
N GLU A 31 6.60 -3.33 -2.45
CA GLU A 31 5.72 -2.31 -2.99
C GLU A 31 5.43 -2.52 -4.50
N PRO A 32 4.19 -2.28 -4.94
CA PRO A 32 3.88 -2.24 -6.36
C PRO A 32 4.55 -1.06 -7.07
N GLU A 33 4.80 -1.24 -8.37
CA GLU A 33 5.21 -0.15 -9.25
C GLU A 33 4.16 0.98 -9.26
N GLY A 34 4.64 2.22 -9.22
CA GLY A 34 3.78 3.41 -9.17
C GLY A 34 3.45 3.90 -7.75
N LEU A 35 3.87 3.18 -6.71
CA LEU A 35 3.74 3.66 -5.33
C LEU A 35 4.84 4.68 -4.99
N ASP A 36 4.49 5.97 -5.02
CA ASP A 36 5.44 7.06 -4.80
C ASP A 36 5.55 7.48 -3.31
N SER A 37 4.46 7.32 -2.55
CA SER A 37 4.35 7.87 -1.20
C SER A 37 3.65 6.93 -0.22
N THR A 38 4.08 6.95 1.04
CA THR A 38 3.43 6.16 2.11
C THR A 38 2.02 6.64 2.42
N GLU A 39 1.71 7.93 2.22
CA GLU A 39 0.35 8.45 2.35
C GLU A 39 -0.58 7.85 1.29
N PHE A 40 -0.11 7.76 0.04
CA PHE A 40 -0.85 7.11 -1.04
C PHE A 40 -1.05 5.61 -0.78
N ALA A 41 -0.03 4.94 -0.24
CA ALA A 41 -0.16 3.56 0.21
C ALA A 41 -1.25 3.41 1.28
N VAL A 42 -1.29 4.29 2.28
CA VAL A 42 -2.37 4.25 3.29
C VAL A 42 -3.74 4.45 2.65
N SER A 43 -3.86 5.37 1.68
CA SER A 43 -5.11 5.57 0.92
C SER A 43 -5.54 4.32 0.12
N CYS A 44 -4.58 3.52 -0.35
CA CYS A 44 -4.85 2.27 -1.08
C CYS A 44 -5.20 1.09 -0.16
N GLY A 45 -5.11 1.26 1.16
CA GLY A 45 -5.46 0.26 2.17
C GLY A 45 -4.28 -0.32 2.96
N ALA A 46 -3.08 0.25 2.85
CA ALA A 46 -1.99 -0.09 3.75
C ALA A 46 -2.21 0.52 5.14
N VAL A 47 -1.66 -0.12 6.16
CA VAL A 47 -1.74 0.33 7.56
C VAL A 47 -0.35 0.36 8.17
N TRP A 48 -0.12 1.35 9.05
CA TRP A 48 1.10 1.40 9.83
C TRP A 48 0.95 0.55 11.09
N GLU A 49 1.70 -0.54 11.18
CA GLU A 49 1.89 -1.32 12.38
C GLU A 49 3.23 -0.94 13.03
N GLY A 50 3.17 0.07 13.90
CA GLY A 50 4.36 0.67 14.52
C GLY A 50 5.24 1.39 13.50
N ASP A 51 6.39 0.79 13.21
CA ASP A 51 7.37 1.29 12.25
C ASP A 51 7.29 0.58 10.89
N GLU A 52 6.39 -0.38 10.71
CA GLU A 52 6.21 -1.10 9.45
C GLU A 52 4.90 -0.69 8.78
N LEU A 53 4.97 -0.33 7.49
CA LEU A 53 3.79 -0.15 6.65
C LEU A 53 3.45 -1.51 6.04
N VAL A 54 2.25 -2.01 6.31
CA VAL A 54 1.83 -3.34 5.89
C VAL A 54 0.54 -3.30 5.09
N THR A 55 0.39 -4.26 4.20
CA THR A 55 -0.90 -4.62 3.60
C THR A 55 -1.22 -6.06 3.95
N HIS A 56 -2.50 -6.32 4.25
CA HIS A 56 -3.01 -7.68 4.45
C HIS A 56 -3.64 -8.22 3.16
N ASN A 57 -3.72 -7.44 2.09
CA ASN A 57 -4.27 -7.90 0.82
C ASN A 57 -3.51 -7.25 -0.33
N LEU A 58 -2.38 -7.87 -0.68
CA LEU A 58 -1.49 -7.34 -1.73
C LEU A 58 -2.23 -7.23 -3.07
N LEU A 59 -3.00 -8.24 -3.48
CA LEU A 59 -3.73 -8.20 -4.76
C LEU A 59 -4.73 -7.03 -4.85
N ALA A 60 -5.53 -6.81 -3.81
CA ALA A 60 -6.45 -5.68 -3.78
C ALA A 60 -5.70 -4.34 -3.71
N PHE A 61 -4.57 -4.32 -3.00
CA PHE A 61 -3.71 -3.16 -2.88
C PHE A 61 -3.09 -2.76 -4.23
N GLU A 62 -2.50 -3.70 -4.96
CA GLU A 62 -1.94 -3.48 -6.29
C GLU A 62 -3.01 -2.98 -7.26
N HIS A 63 -4.20 -3.58 -7.23
CA HIS A 63 -5.34 -3.13 -8.02
C HIS A 63 -5.72 -1.68 -7.68
N ASN A 64 -5.79 -1.31 -6.40
CA ASN A 64 -6.11 0.06 -5.99
C ASN A 64 -5.01 1.06 -6.41
N VAL A 65 -3.74 0.68 -6.35
CA VAL A 65 -2.61 1.51 -6.78
C VAL A 65 -2.71 1.78 -8.28
N LEU A 66 -2.84 0.74 -9.11
CA LEU A 66 -2.98 0.87 -10.56
C LEU A 66 -4.18 1.75 -10.94
N HIS A 67 -5.35 1.52 -10.35
CA HIS A 67 -6.56 2.27 -10.67
C HIS A 67 -6.58 3.70 -10.11
N SER A 68 -5.92 3.95 -8.98
CA SER A 68 -5.83 5.31 -8.43
C SER A 68 -4.84 6.18 -9.19
N VAL A 69 -3.78 5.58 -9.75
CA VAL A 69 -2.86 6.28 -10.67
C VAL A 69 -3.54 6.59 -12.00
N ASP A 70 -4.38 5.68 -12.49
CA ASP A 70 -5.17 5.86 -13.72
C ASP A 70 -6.28 6.93 -13.57
N GLY A 71 -6.90 7.01 -12.39
CA GLY A 71 -7.96 7.99 -12.08
C GLY A 71 -7.50 9.46 -12.06
N PHE A 72 -6.19 9.76 -12.11
CA PHE A 72 -5.70 11.13 -12.24
C PHE A 72 -5.74 11.65 -13.70
N LEU A 73 -6.00 10.77 -14.68
CA LEU A 73 -6.08 11.12 -16.11
C LEU A 73 -7.50 11.36 -16.63
N GLU A 74 -8.55 11.09 -15.83
CA GLU A 74 -9.93 11.19 -16.29
C GLU A 74 -10.74 12.19 -15.45
N ASP A 75 -10.37 13.47 -15.55
CA ASP A 75 -11.36 14.56 -15.61
C ASP A 75 -10.70 15.76 -16.28
N SER A 76 -10.92 15.89 -17.58
CA SER A 76 -10.74 17.18 -18.27
C SER A 76 -11.89 17.32 -19.24
N ASP A 77 -12.97 17.89 -18.71
CA ASP A 77 -14.07 18.52 -19.45
C ASP A 77 -13.54 19.61 -20.42
#